data_AF-A0A7J3J9U3-F1
#
_entry.id   AF-A0A7J3J9U3-F1
#
_cell.length_a   1.000
_cell.length_b   1.000
_cell.length_c   1.000
_cell.angle_alpha   90.00
_cell.angle_beta   90.00
_cell.angle_gamma   90.00
#
_symmetry.space_group_name_H-M   'P 1'
#
loop_
_entity.id
_entity.type
_entity.pdbx_description
1 polymer ?
#
loop_
_entity_poly.entity_id
_entity_poly.type
_entity_poly.pdbx_seq_one_letter_code
_entity_poly.pdbx_strand_id
1 'polypeptide(L)'
;MAERKPQWPETGDLVIATIETVTDYGAYAKLDEFDKRGLLHVSEISSSWIRNIRDFVREGQKVVLKVLRVDHEKGHIDLSLRRVTKRERIEKIMVWKKERKADALLRGVAEKTGLPLDEIIQKVVPAVEQKYDLYEAFEKAAIEGAEVLTDLGIAENIAAAFAEVAQERIHVKLVKVRGVLEVKVAKPNGVKVIKDAFHKARGERIKDAKITFYVIAAPKYAIEVQAENYKRAEDVMQKTADNVITTIHKAGGEGVFRREK
;
A
#
# COMPACT_ATOMS: atom_id res chain seq x y z
N MET A 1 0.49 -12.54 -18.05
CA MET A 1 1.37 -11.38 -17.73
C MET A 1 1.46 -10.36 -18.87
N ALA A 2 1.29 -10.77 -20.14
CA ALA A 2 1.52 -9.93 -21.32
C ALA A 2 0.28 -9.29 -21.96
N GLU A 3 -0.94 -9.52 -21.46
CA GLU A 3 -2.17 -9.12 -22.17
C GLU A 3 -2.94 -7.94 -21.55
N ARG A 4 -2.47 -7.37 -20.44
CA ARG A 4 -3.11 -6.19 -19.82
C ARG A 4 -2.62 -4.85 -20.37
N LYS A 5 -1.40 -4.80 -20.90
CA LYS A 5 -0.80 -3.56 -21.38
C LYS A 5 -0.85 -3.53 -22.91
N PRO A 6 -1.08 -2.36 -23.54
CA PRO A 6 -1.08 -2.24 -24.99
C PRO A 6 0.21 -2.82 -25.55
N GLN A 7 0.17 -3.40 -26.75
CA GLN A 7 1.34 -4.03 -27.36
C GLN A 7 2.50 -3.04 -27.60
N TRP A 8 2.19 -1.74 -27.62
CA TRP A 8 3.11 -0.63 -27.80
C TRP A 8 2.91 0.42 -26.71
N PRO A 9 3.99 1.03 -26.19
CA PRO A 9 3.87 2.21 -25.36
C PRO A 9 3.42 3.42 -26.20
N GLU A 10 2.91 4.45 -25.54
CA GLU A 10 2.59 5.73 -26.17
C GLU A 10 3.75 6.73 -26.07
N THR A 11 3.74 7.73 -26.95
CA THR A 11 4.74 8.79 -26.89
C THR A 11 4.54 9.63 -25.64
N GLY A 12 5.60 9.78 -24.84
CA GLY A 12 5.56 10.48 -23.55
C GLY A 12 5.48 9.56 -22.34
N ASP A 13 5.20 8.27 -22.53
CA ASP A 13 5.10 7.31 -21.44
C ASP A 13 6.43 7.12 -20.70
N LEU A 14 6.32 6.88 -19.40
CA LEU A 14 7.43 6.45 -18.56
C LEU A 14 7.40 4.93 -18.47
N VAL A 15 8.49 4.30 -18.90
CA VAL A 15 8.63 2.84 -18.94
C VAL A 15 9.83 2.39 -18.12
N ILE A 16 9.73 1.21 -17.50
CA ILE A 16 10.89 0.55 -16.90
C ILE A 16 11.54 -0.32 -17.95
N ALA A 17 12.84 -0.17 -18.15
CA ALA A 17 13.60 -0.95 -19.10
C ALA A 17 14.90 -1.48 -18.49
N THR A 18 15.30 -2.66 -18.94
CA THR A 18 16.57 -3.30 -18.62
C THR A 18 17.55 -3.06 -19.76
N ILE A 19 18.71 -2.46 -19.48
CA ILE A 19 19.76 -2.28 -20.48
C ILE A 19 20.32 -3.65 -20.87
N GLU A 20 20.29 -3.99 -22.15
CA GLU A 20 20.82 -5.26 -22.66
C GLU A 20 22.22 -5.09 -23.23
N THR A 21 22.46 -4.01 -23.97
CA THR A 21 23.73 -3.79 -24.66
C THR A 21 24.06 -2.32 -24.69
N VAL A 22 25.30 -1.96 -24.36
CA VAL A 22 25.79 -0.58 -24.44
C VAL A 22 26.75 -0.45 -25.62
N THR A 23 26.47 0.50 -26.51
CA THR A 23 27.29 0.83 -27.69
C THR A 23 27.90 2.23 -27.55
N ASP A 24 28.74 2.64 -28.50
CA ASP A 24 29.39 3.96 -28.46
C ASP A 24 28.43 5.13 -28.74
N TYR A 25 27.31 4.87 -29.42
CA TYR A 25 26.31 5.88 -29.76
C TYR A 25 25.06 5.82 -28.89
N GLY A 26 24.95 4.85 -27.98
CA GLY A 26 23.77 4.69 -27.13
C GLY A 26 23.71 3.37 -26.38
N ALA A 27 22.51 2.97 -25.98
CA ALA A 27 22.25 1.69 -25.34
C ALA A 27 20.92 1.10 -25.81
N TYR A 28 20.90 -0.21 -26.03
CA TYR A 28 19.67 -0.95 -26.27
C TYR A 28 19.08 -1.41 -24.94
N ALA A 29 17.79 -1.14 -24.75
CA ALA A 29 17.07 -1.49 -23.54
C ALA A 29 15.83 -2.30 -23.89
N LYS A 30 15.62 -3.43 -23.19
CA LYS A 30 14.38 -4.19 -23.24
C LYS A 30 13.39 -3.56 -22.27
N LEU A 31 12.19 -3.22 -22.75
CA LEU A 31 11.13 -2.72 -21.88
C LEU A 31 10.65 -3.90 -21.02
N ASP A 32 10.48 -3.71 -19.71
CA ASP A 32 10.01 -4.77 -18.82
C ASP A 32 8.49 -4.95 -18.93
N GLU A 33 7.79 -3.86 -19.25
CA GLU A 33 6.32 -3.80 -19.34
C GLU A 33 5.81 -4.23 -20.72
N PHE A 34 6.68 -4.19 -21.73
CA PHE A 34 6.38 -4.50 -23.12
C PHE A 34 7.46 -5.43 -23.63
N ASP A 35 7.14 -6.53 -24.30
CA ASP A 35 8.16 -7.44 -24.85
C ASP A 35 8.81 -6.87 -26.14
N LYS A 36 9.36 -5.66 -26.02
CA LYS A 36 9.92 -4.82 -27.09
C LYS A 36 11.28 -4.24 -26.67
N ARG A 37 12.08 -3.87 -27.66
CA ARG A 37 13.39 -3.25 -27.48
C ARG A 37 13.30 -1.78 -27.89
N GLY A 38 13.97 -0.91 -27.14
CA GLY A 38 14.13 0.50 -27.47
C GLY A 38 15.60 0.91 -27.49
N LEU A 39 15.87 2.02 -28.17
CA LEU A 39 17.18 2.62 -28.29
C LEU A 39 17.24 3.88 -27.42
N LEU A 40 18.21 3.93 -26.53
CA LEU A 40 18.58 5.11 -25.77
C LEU A 40 19.80 5.75 -26.44
N HIS A 41 19.58 6.81 -27.23
CA HIS A 41 20.68 7.52 -27.89
C HIS A 41 21.55 8.28 -26.89
N VAL A 42 22.86 8.40 -27.15
CA VAL A 42 23.82 9.09 -26.26
C VAL A 42 23.37 10.51 -25.88
N SER A 43 22.82 11.26 -26.83
CA SER A 43 22.30 12.61 -26.61
C SER A 43 21.09 12.67 -25.67
N GLU A 44 20.42 11.54 -25.44
CA GLU A 44 19.26 11.41 -24.56
C GLU A 44 19.61 10.76 -23.21
N ILE A 45 20.88 10.43 -22.96
CA ILE A 45 21.36 9.89 -21.67
C ILE A 45 21.55 11.01 -20.63
N SER A 46 22.20 12.10 -21.02
CA SER A 46 22.50 13.24 -20.14
C SER A 46 22.42 14.56 -20.89
N SER A 47 22.17 15.64 -20.16
CA SER A 47 22.24 17.01 -20.70
C SER A 47 23.69 17.54 -20.74
N SER A 48 24.62 16.89 -20.04
CA SER A 48 26.04 17.24 -20.02
C SER A 48 26.84 16.40 -21.01
N TRP A 49 28.02 16.89 -21.40
CA TRP A 49 28.93 16.13 -22.26
C TRP A 49 29.33 14.81 -21.60
N ILE A 50 29.15 13.71 -22.34
CA ILE A 50 29.44 12.35 -21.87
C ILE A 50 30.77 11.91 -22.50
N ARG A 51 31.78 11.62 -21.68
CA ARG A 51 33.04 11.03 -22.15
C ARG A 51 32.93 9.51 -22.32
N ASN A 52 32.17 8.84 -21.44
CA ASN A 52 31.96 7.41 -21.48
C ASN A 52 30.52 7.09 -21.07
N ILE A 53 29.79 6.40 -21.95
CA ILE A 53 28.38 6.03 -21.73
C ILE A 53 28.24 5.02 -20.57
N ARG A 54 29.25 4.17 -20.38
CA ARG A 54 29.25 3.11 -19.36
C ARG A 54 29.23 3.62 -17.92
N ASP A 55 29.55 4.90 -17.72
CA ASP A 55 29.46 5.55 -16.41
C ASP A 55 28.02 5.87 -16.02
N PHE A 56 27.12 6.00 -17.02
CA PHE A 56 25.71 6.34 -16.82
C PHE A 56 24.79 5.13 -16.91
N VAL A 57 25.08 4.20 -17.82
CA VAL A 57 24.27 3.00 -18.06
C VAL A 57 25.15 1.77 -18.15
N ARG A 58 24.73 0.68 -17.50
CA ARG A 58 25.41 -0.61 -17.50
C ARG A 58 24.48 -1.72 -17.98
N GLU A 59 25.04 -2.73 -18.62
CA GLU A 59 24.30 -3.93 -19.01
C GLU A 59 23.69 -4.60 -17.77
N GLY A 60 22.44 -5.04 -17.88
CA GLY A 60 21.63 -5.60 -16.79
C GLY A 60 21.00 -4.55 -15.85
N GLN A 61 21.34 -3.25 -15.99
CA GLN A 61 20.77 -2.21 -15.14
C GLN A 61 19.31 -1.93 -15.52
N LYS A 62 18.44 -1.85 -14.51
CA LYS A 62 17.06 -1.35 -14.67
C LYS A 62 17.01 0.16 -14.52
N VAL A 63 16.45 0.83 -15.51
CA VAL A 63 16.30 2.29 -15.58
C VAL A 63 14.87 2.67 -15.95
N VAL A 64 14.44 3.84 -15.52
CA VAL A 64 13.19 4.45 -15.99
C VAL A 64 13.53 5.35 -17.15
N LEU A 65 12.85 5.16 -18.27
CA LEU A 65 13.07 5.91 -19.51
C LEU A 65 11.74 6.50 -19.97
N LYS A 66 11.82 7.65 -20.63
CA LYS A 66 10.68 8.28 -21.30
C LYS A 66 10.67 7.90 -22.77
N VAL A 67 9.51 7.51 -23.28
CA VAL A 67 9.30 7.21 -24.70
C VAL A 67 9.20 8.53 -25.47
N LEU A 68 10.08 8.72 -26.45
CA LEU A 68 10.10 9.91 -27.30
C LEU A 68 9.32 9.70 -28.59
N ARG A 69 9.46 8.51 -29.17
CA ARG A 69 8.86 8.16 -30.44
C ARG A 69 8.70 6.65 -30.52
N VAL A 70 7.61 6.23 -31.14
CA VAL A 70 7.33 4.84 -31.46
C VAL A 70 7.11 4.73 -32.96
N ASP A 71 7.88 3.86 -33.60
CA ASP A 71 7.71 3.47 -35.01
C ASP A 71 7.12 2.06 -35.05
N HIS A 72 5.83 1.97 -35.36
CA HIS A 72 5.10 0.70 -35.38
C HIS A 72 5.48 -0.19 -36.57
N GLU A 73 5.94 0.39 -37.69
CA GLU A 73 6.30 -0.38 -38.89
C GLU A 73 7.64 -1.09 -38.71
N LYS A 74 8.62 -0.37 -38.16
CA LYS A 74 9.96 -0.90 -37.94
C LYS A 74 10.15 -1.52 -36.55
N GLY A 75 9.22 -1.25 -35.65
CA GLY A 75 9.27 -1.66 -34.26
C GLY A 75 10.38 -1.00 -33.44
N HIS A 76 10.76 0.21 -33.81
CA HIS A 76 11.75 1.01 -33.10
C HIS A 76 11.09 1.92 -32.07
N ILE A 77 11.68 2.00 -30.88
CA ILE A 77 11.24 2.88 -29.81
C ILE A 77 12.42 3.73 -29.38
N ASP A 78 12.31 5.05 -29.52
CA ASP A 78 13.32 5.98 -29.05
C ASP A 78 13.06 6.34 -27.59
N LEU A 79 14.08 6.18 -26.76
CA LEU A 79 14.01 6.33 -25.31
C LEU A 79 14.89 7.49 -24.84
N SER A 80 14.52 8.08 -23.71
CA SER A 80 15.29 9.14 -23.06
C SER A 80 15.41 8.94 -21.56
N LEU A 81 16.64 9.08 -21.05
CA LEU A 81 16.93 9.08 -19.62
C LEU A 81 16.93 10.52 -19.08
N ARG A 82 17.44 11.48 -19.85
CA ARG A 82 17.57 12.89 -19.42
C ARG A 82 16.23 13.60 -19.24
N ARG A 83 15.18 13.17 -19.97
CA ARG A 83 13.83 13.76 -19.91
C ARG A 83 12.95 13.18 -18.79
N VAL A 84 13.51 12.34 -17.93
CA VAL A 84 12.83 11.79 -16.75
C VAL A 84 13.26 12.59 -15.53
N THR A 85 12.31 13.28 -14.89
CA THR A 85 12.58 13.99 -13.63
C THR A 85 12.79 13.02 -12.48
N LYS A 86 13.46 13.46 -11.41
CA LYS A 86 13.63 12.64 -10.19
C LYS A 86 12.30 12.20 -9.60
N ARG A 87 11.29 13.09 -9.62
CA ARG A 87 9.95 12.81 -9.11
C ARG A 87 9.26 11.72 -9.92
N GLU A 88 9.18 11.89 -11.25
CA GLU A 88 8.62 10.91 -12.18
C GLU A 88 9.31 9.53 -12.04
N ARG A 89 10.65 9.52 -11.92
CA ARG A 89 11.40 8.28 -11.70
C ARG A 89 10.98 7.58 -10.41
N ILE A 90 10.86 8.32 -9.31
CA ILE A 90 10.47 7.75 -8.01
C ILE A 90 9.05 7.21 -8.08
N GLU A 91 8.12 7.98 -8.64
CA GLU A 91 6.72 7.62 -8.81
C GLU A 91 6.58 6.35 -9.68
N LYS A 92 7.22 6.31 -10.86
CA LYS A 92 7.17 5.13 -11.74
C LYS A 92 7.77 3.88 -11.11
N ILE A 93 8.91 4.00 -10.40
CA ILE A 93 9.50 2.88 -9.67
C ILE A 93 8.55 2.38 -8.58
N MET A 94 7.87 3.29 -7.88
CA MET A 94 6.90 2.92 -6.84
C MET A 94 5.71 2.16 -7.44
N VAL A 95 5.12 2.68 -8.52
CA VAL A 95 4.01 2.03 -9.23
C VAL A 95 4.41 0.64 -9.72
N TRP A 96 5.55 0.51 -10.39
CA TRP A 96 6.05 -0.78 -10.87
C TRP A 96 6.28 -1.80 -9.74
N LYS A 97 6.81 -1.34 -8.59
CA LYS A 97 6.96 -2.21 -7.41
C LYS A 97 5.60 -2.65 -6.86
N LYS A 98 4.60 -1.77 -6.82
CA LYS A 98 3.23 -2.09 -6.39
C LYS A 98 2.59 -3.11 -7.33
N GLU A 99 2.65 -2.88 -8.64
CA GLU A 99 2.14 -3.81 -9.66
C GLU A 99 2.75 -5.21 -9.51
N ARG A 100 4.09 -5.31 -9.43
CA ARG A 100 4.75 -6.62 -9.29
C ARG A 100 4.38 -7.36 -8.01
N LYS A 101 4.17 -6.64 -6.91
CA LYS A 101 3.67 -7.24 -5.68
C LYS A 101 2.24 -7.72 -5.85
N ALA A 102 1.36 -6.89 -6.42
CA ALA A 102 -0.02 -7.26 -6.68
C ALA A 102 -0.13 -8.49 -7.58
N ASP A 103 0.69 -8.59 -8.63
CA ASP A 103 0.76 -9.79 -9.48
C ASP A 103 1.20 -11.04 -8.71
N ALA A 104 2.19 -10.90 -7.82
CA ALA A 104 2.63 -12.00 -6.96
C ALA A 104 1.54 -12.43 -5.96
N LEU A 105 0.70 -11.49 -5.50
CA LEU A 105 -0.45 -11.78 -4.65
C LEU A 105 -1.57 -12.46 -5.43
N LEU A 106 -1.91 -11.98 -6.63
CA LEU A 106 -2.91 -12.62 -7.51
C LEU A 106 -2.55 -14.07 -7.85
N ARG A 107 -1.26 -14.37 -8.04
CA ARG A 107 -0.80 -15.76 -8.20
C ARG A 107 -1.11 -16.61 -6.97
N GLY A 108 -0.92 -16.06 -5.77
CA GLY A 108 -1.33 -16.74 -4.53
C GLY A 108 -2.85 -16.95 -4.45
N VAL A 109 -3.65 -16.00 -4.94
CA VAL A 109 -5.11 -16.15 -5.01
C VAL A 109 -5.50 -17.26 -6.01
N ALA A 110 -4.81 -17.34 -7.14
CA ALA A 110 -5.01 -18.41 -8.11
C ALA A 110 -4.70 -19.79 -7.53
N GLU A 111 -3.58 -19.91 -6.81
CA GLU A 111 -3.19 -21.15 -6.13
C GLU A 111 -4.24 -21.59 -5.10
N LYS A 112 -4.82 -20.67 -4.33
CA LYS A 112 -5.85 -21.01 -3.32
C LYS A 112 -7.22 -21.34 -3.92
N THR A 113 -7.62 -20.66 -4.98
CA THR A 113 -8.94 -20.87 -5.61
C THR A 113 -8.94 -22.03 -6.60
N GLY A 114 -7.77 -22.47 -7.08
CA GLY A 114 -7.64 -23.47 -8.13
C GLY A 114 -8.09 -22.98 -9.50
N LEU A 115 -8.40 -21.68 -9.64
CA LEU A 115 -8.84 -21.07 -10.89
C LEU A 115 -7.63 -20.61 -11.72
N PRO A 116 -7.73 -20.63 -13.06
CA PRO A 116 -6.69 -20.08 -13.91
C PRO A 116 -6.52 -18.59 -13.63
N LEU A 117 -5.26 -18.14 -13.60
CA LEU A 117 -4.92 -16.76 -13.28
C LEU A 117 -5.68 -15.79 -14.20
N ASP A 118 -5.78 -16.07 -15.50
CA ASP A 118 -6.43 -15.18 -16.47
C ASP A 118 -7.92 -14.95 -16.17
N GLU A 119 -8.63 -15.96 -15.65
CA GLU A 119 -10.04 -15.81 -15.26
C GLU A 119 -10.19 -14.89 -14.03
N ILE A 120 -9.30 -15.05 -13.04
CA ILE A 120 -9.27 -14.16 -11.87
C ILE A 120 -8.95 -12.74 -12.31
N ILE A 121 -8.00 -12.57 -13.23
CA ILE A 121 -7.63 -11.28 -13.78
C ILE A 121 -8.84 -10.59 -14.42
N GLN A 122 -9.56 -11.29 -15.30
CA GLN A 122 -10.71 -10.73 -16.02
C GLN A 122 -11.86 -10.32 -15.09
N LYS A 123 -12.06 -11.04 -13.98
CA LYS A 123 -13.14 -10.76 -13.04
C LYS A 123 -12.78 -9.70 -12.00
N VAL A 124 -11.56 -9.75 -11.46
CA VAL A 124 -11.15 -8.91 -10.32
C VAL A 124 -10.67 -7.55 -10.78
N VAL A 125 -9.87 -7.47 -11.84
CA VAL A 125 -9.15 -6.23 -12.16
C VAL A 125 -10.06 -5.13 -12.71
N PRO A 126 -10.98 -5.39 -13.65
CA PRO A 126 -11.91 -4.36 -14.10
C PRO A 126 -12.82 -3.84 -12.98
N ALA A 127 -13.14 -4.68 -11.99
CA ALA A 127 -13.95 -4.29 -10.83
C ALA A 127 -13.15 -3.41 -9.86
N VAL A 128 -11.88 -3.74 -9.63
CA VAL A 128 -10.99 -3.02 -8.72
C VAL A 128 -10.52 -1.68 -9.31
N GLU A 129 -10.10 -1.66 -10.57
CA GLU A 129 -9.53 -0.47 -11.24
C GLU A 129 -10.51 0.69 -11.40
N GLN A 130 -11.81 0.45 -11.23
CA GLN A 130 -12.81 1.53 -11.17
C GLN A 130 -12.62 2.45 -9.97
N LYS A 131 -12.02 1.95 -8.88
CA LYS A 131 -11.99 2.66 -7.59
C LYS A 131 -10.59 2.72 -6.97
N TYR A 132 -9.77 1.69 -7.16
CA TYR A 132 -8.47 1.55 -6.50
C TYR A 132 -7.43 0.93 -7.43
N ASP A 133 -6.15 1.18 -7.14
CA ASP A 133 -5.08 0.37 -7.70
C ASP A 133 -5.15 -1.06 -7.13
N LEU A 134 -4.78 -2.07 -7.92
CA LEU A 134 -4.85 -3.47 -7.50
C LEU A 134 -4.09 -3.75 -6.18
N TYR A 135 -2.92 -3.14 -5.98
CA TYR A 135 -2.17 -3.28 -4.74
C TYR A 135 -2.89 -2.63 -3.55
N GLU A 136 -3.54 -1.47 -3.75
CA GLU A 136 -4.33 -0.81 -2.71
C GLU A 136 -5.57 -1.64 -2.35
N ALA A 137 -6.19 -2.32 -3.31
CA ALA A 137 -7.27 -3.26 -3.03
C ALA A 137 -6.81 -4.43 -2.15
N PHE A 138 -5.60 -4.96 -2.37
CA PHE A 138 -5.01 -5.94 -1.45
C PHE A 138 -4.74 -5.34 -0.07
N GLU A 139 -4.24 -4.11 0.03
CA GLU A 139 -4.05 -3.46 1.34
C GLU A 139 -5.37 -3.31 2.10
N LYS A 140 -6.46 -2.93 1.42
CA LYS A 140 -7.79 -2.82 2.04
C LYS A 140 -8.38 -4.17 2.39
N ALA A 141 -8.25 -5.17 1.52
CA ALA A 141 -8.71 -6.52 1.81
C ALA A 141 -7.96 -7.16 2.99
N ALA A 142 -6.68 -6.80 3.22
CA ALA A 142 -5.93 -7.23 4.39
C ALA A 142 -6.50 -6.64 5.70
N ILE A 143 -7.13 -5.48 5.61
CA ILE A 143 -7.67 -4.71 6.74
C ILE A 143 -9.15 -5.11 6.93
N GLU A 144 -10.01 -4.67 6.02
CA GLU A 144 -11.47 -4.77 6.12
C GLU A 144 -12.01 -6.18 5.77
N GLY A 145 -11.17 -7.05 5.19
CA GLY A 145 -11.55 -8.40 4.79
C GLY A 145 -12.20 -8.50 3.41
N ALA A 146 -12.93 -9.58 3.17
CA ALA A 146 -13.52 -9.90 1.87
C ALA A 146 -14.66 -8.94 1.44
N GLU A 147 -15.26 -8.22 2.39
CA GLU A 147 -16.39 -7.29 2.19
C GLU A 147 -16.09 -6.25 1.11
N VAL A 148 -14.85 -5.73 1.08
CA VAL A 148 -14.40 -4.70 0.11
C VAL A 148 -14.54 -5.16 -1.34
N LEU A 149 -14.38 -6.46 -1.58
CA LEU A 149 -14.42 -7.03 -2.93
C LEU A 149 -15.80 -7.53 -3.30
N THR A 150 -16.56 -8.06 -2.34
CA THR A 150 -17.96 -8.45 -2.57
C THR A 150 -18.80 -7.22 -2.95
N ASP A 151 -18.53 -6.07 -2.33
CA ASP A 151 -19.17 -4.79 -2.67
C ASP A 151 -18.87 -4.32 -4.10
N LEU A 152 -17.75 -4.76 -4.67
CA LEU A 152 -17.36 -4.52 -6.06
C LEU A 152 -17.94 -5.56 -7.04
N GLY A 153 -18.79 -6.46 -6.56
CA GLY A 153 -19.43 -7.51 -7.37
C GLY A 153 -18.52 -8.71 -7.65
N ILE A 154 -17.42 -8.87 -6.90
CA ILE A 154 -16.53 -10.03 -7.02
C ILE A 154 -17.15 -11.22 -6.27
N ALA A 155 -17.10 -12.40 -6.89
CA ALA A 155 -17.64 -13.61 -6.30
C ALA A 155 -17.00 -13.93 -4.93
N GLU A 156 -17.83 -14.38 -3.98
CA GLU A 156 -17.45 -14.57 -2.58
C GLU A 156 -16.25 -15.52 -2.39
N ASN A 157 -16.15 -16.55 -3.23
CA ASN A 157 -15.02 -17.48 -3.23
C ASN A 157 -13.69 -16.79 -3.57
N ILE A 158 -13.68 -15.92 -4.58
CA ILE A 158 -12.50 -15.17 -5.00
C ILE A 158 -12.19 -14.08 -3.98
N ALA A 159 -13.21 -13.39 -3.48
CA ALA A 159 -13.06 -12.33 -2.47
C ALA A 159 -12.46 -12.88 -1.16
N ALA A 160 -12.92 -14.04 -0.69
CA ALA A 160 -12.38 -14.71 0.49
C ALA A 160 -10.89 -15.08 0.31
N ALA A 161 -10.54 -15.74 -0.80
CA ALA A 161 -9.16 -16.11 -1.09
C ALA A 161 -8.25 -14.88 -1.25
N PHE A 162 -8.77 -13.80 -1.85
CA PHE A 162 -8.04 -12.55 -1.99
C PHE A 162 -7.73 -11.90 -0.64
N ALA A 163 -8.73 -11.81 0.26
CA ALA A 163 -8.53 -11.28 1.60
C ALA A 163 -7.57 -12.15 2.43
N GLU A 164 -7.67 -13.46 2.33
CA GLU A 164 -6.79 -14.39 3.05
C GLU A 164 -5.33 -14.24 2.60
N VAL A 165 -5.08 -14.21 1.28
CA VAL A 165 -3.73 -13.96 0.73
C VAL A 165 -3.20 -12.58 1.13
N ALA A 166 -4.08 -11.58 1.15
CA ALA A 166 -3.73 -10.24 1.59
C ALA A 166 -3.27 -10.25 3.06
N GLN A 167 -4.03 -10.87 3.96
CA GLN A 167 -3.72 -10.94 5.39
C GLN A 167 -2.42 -11.71 5.68
N GLU A 168 -2.14 -12.79 4.94
CA GLU A 168 -0.92 -13.58 5.10
C GLU A 168 0.33 -12.83 4.63
N ARG A 169 0.25 -12.16 3.48
CA ARG A 169 1.44 -11.62 2.78
C ARG A 169 1.64 -10.12 2.97
N ILE A 170 0.60 -9.36 3.34
CA ILE A 170 0.69 -7.93 3.61
C ILE A 170 0.77 -7.70 5.11
N HIS A 171 1.97 -7.37 5.57
CA HIS A 171 2.17 -6.91 6.93
C HIS A 171 1.82 -5.43 7.00
N VAL A 172 0.55 -5.14 7.31
CA VAL A 172 0.09 -3.77 7.54
C VAL A 172 0.86 -3.22 8.74
N LYS A 173 1.72 -2.23 8.49
CA LYS A 173 2.44 -1.54 9.56
C LYS A 173 1.45 -0.67 10.32
N LEU A 174 0.90 -1.20 11.40
CA LEU A 174 0.02 -0.45 12.27
C LEU A 174 0.81 0.69 12.91
N VAL A 175 0.26 1.89 12.78
CA VAL A 175 0.71 3.06 13.52
C VAL A 175 0.20 2.95 14.95
N LYS A 176 1.06 3.27 15.90
CA LYS A 176 0.77 3.23 17.32
C LYS A 176 0.65 4.66 17.86
N VAL A 177 -0.50 4.96 18.45
CA VAL A 177 -0.78 6.23 19.13
C VAL A 177 -1.03 5.96 20.60
N ARG A 178 -0.57 6.88 21.46
CA ARG A 178 -0.71 6.79 22.91
C ARG A 178 -1.40 8.03 23.47
N GLY A 179 -2.14 7.81 24.54
CA GLY A 179 -2.77 8.85 25.34
C GLY A 179 -2.86 8.45 26.80
N VAL A 180 -3.12 9.43 27.66
CA VAL A 180 -3.23 9.26 29.10
C VAL A 180 -4.67 9.58 29.53
N LEU A 181 -5.27 8.65 30.27
CA LEU A 181 -6.54 8.78 30.96
C LEU A 181 -6.27 8.97 32.44
N GLU A 182 -6.67 10.12 32.99
CA GLU A 182 -6.67 10.35 34.44
C GLU A 182 -8.08 10.08 34.96
N VAL A 183 -8.25 9.02 35.75
CA VAL A 183 -9.56 8.52 36.18
C VAL A 183 -9.59 8.30 37.69
N LYS A 184 -10.64 8.80 38.35
CA LYS A 184 -10.87 8.66 39.79
C LYS A 184 -12.32 8.27 40.08
N VAL A 185 -12.52 7.34 41.02
CA VAL A 185 -13.85 6.99 41.53
C VAL A 185 -13.74 6.89 43.06
N ALA A 186 -14.40 7.80 43.77
CA ALA A 186 -14.32 7.91 45.24
C ALA A 186 -15.24 6.94 46.00
N LYS A 187 -15.82 5.94 45.31
CA LYS A 187 -16.71 4.94 45.91
C LYS A 187 -15.91 3.74 46.44
N PRO A 188 -16.42 3.01 47.45
CA PRO A 188 -15.75 1.81 47.99
C PRO A 188 -15.44 0.72 46.94
N ASN A 189 -16.25 0.66 45.86
CA ASN A 189 -16.06 -0.25 44.73
C ASN A 189 -15.34 0.37 43.52
N GLY A 190 -14.66 1.52 43.71
CA GLY A 190 -14.11 2.33 42.61
C GLY A 190 -13.13 1.59 41.70
N VAL A 191 -12.25 0.75 42.24
CA VAL A 191 -11.30 -0.05 41.44
C VAL A 191 -12.03 -1.04 40.52
N LYS A 192 -13.13 -1.63 41.00
CA LYS A 192 -13.92 -2.59 40.22
C LYS A 192 -14.64 -1.88 39.08
N VAL A 193 -15.24 -0.73 39.36
CA VAL A 193 -15.87 0.15 38.35
C VAL A 193 -14.89 0.53 37.25
N ILE A 194 -13.66 0.93 37.61
CA ILE A 194 -12.62 1.32 36.66
C ILE A 194 -12.21 0.11 35.79
N LYS A 195 -11.99 -1.06 36.40
CA LYS A 195 -11.68 -2.30 35.66
C LYS A 195 -12.79 -2.67 34.69
N ASP A 196 -14.05 -2.62 35.13
CA ASP A 196 -15.20 -2.99 34.29
C ASP A 196 -15.37 -2.02 33.11
N ALA A 197 -15.12 -0.72 33.33
CA ALA A 197 -15.14 0.29 32.26
C ALA A 197 -14.07 0.02 31.19
N PHE A 198 -12.83 -0.27 31.60
CA PHE A 198 -11.76 -0.62 30.67
C PHE A 198 -12.00 -1.97 29.97
N HIS A 199 -12.55 -2.95 30.68
CA HIS A 199 -12.85 -4.26 30.11
C HIS A 199 -13.94 -4.16 29.04
N LYS A 200 -14.99 -3.36 29.32
CA LYS A 200 -16.05 -3.07 28.36
C LYS A 200 -15.52 -2.34 27.11
N ALA A 201 -14.70 -1.32 27.31
CA ALA A 201 -14.08 -0.56 26.21
C ALA A 201 -13.12 -1.42 25.36
N ARG A 202 -12.44 -2.40 25.98
CA ARG A 202 -11.60 -3.38 25.27
C ARG A 202 -12.42 -4.45 24.54
N GLY A 203 -13.59 -4.80 25.07
CA GLY A 203 -14.49 -5.82 24.52
C GLY A 203 -15.24 -5.39 23.26
N GLU A 204 -15.32 -4.08 22.99
CA GLU A 204 -15.80 -3.56 21.72
C GLU A 204 -14.79 -3.94 20.62
N ARG A 205 -15.15 -4.93 19.79
CA ARG A 205 -14.40 -5.26 18.58
C ARG A 205 -14.50 -4.07 17.62
N ILE A 206 -13.47 -3.25 17.60
CA ILE A 206 -13.32 -2.21 16.58
C ILE A 206 -12.60 -2.86 15.41
N LYS A 207 -13.25 -2.91 14.24
CA LYS A 207 -12.61 -3.34 12.98
C LYS A 207 -11.32 -2.53 12.82
N ASP A 208 -10.21 -3.23 12.58
CA ASP A 208 -8.92 -2.65 12.16
C ASP A 208 -8.18 -1.80 13.20
N ALA A 209 -8.54 -1.92 14.48
CA ALA A 209 -7.82 -1.27 15.56
C ALA A 209 -7.64 -2.19 16.77
N LYS A 210 -6.41 -2.22 17.30
CA LYS A 210 -6.09 -2.92 18.55
C LYS A 210 -5.92 -1.90 19.67
N ILE A 211 -6.81 -1.98 20.67
CA ILE A 211 -6.74 -1.14 21.88
C ILE A 211 -6.08 -1.93 23.00
N THR A 212 -5.10 -1.32 23.66
CA THR A 212 -4.46 -1.84 24.86
C THR A 212 -4.43 -0.78 25.94
N PHE A 213 -4.78 -1.16 27.16
CA PHE A 213 -4.70 -0.29 28.33
C PHE A 213 -3.57 -0.74 29.23
N TYR A 214 -2.82 0.21 29.76
CA TYR A 214 -1.78 -0.02 30.76
C TYR A 214 -2.01 0.87 31.97
N VAL A 215 -1.63 0.40 33.15
CA VAL A 215 -1.57 1.24 34.35
C VAL A 215 -0.22 1.95 34.34
N ILE A 216 -0.22 3.29 34.38
CA ILE A 216 1.03 4.06 34.58
C ILE A 216 1.26 4.21 36.08
N ALA A 217 0.33 4.88 36.77
CA ALA A 217 0.32 5.08 38.20
C ALA A 217 -1.05 5.67 38.57
N ALA A 218 -1.71 5.24 39.65
CA ALA A 218 -3.00 5.84 40.02
C ALA A 218 -2.87 7.36 40.23
N PRO A 219 -3.77 8.21 39.67
CA PRO A 219 -5.00 7.91 38.90
C PRO A 219 -4.82 7.84 37.36
N LYS A 220 -3.59 7.76 36.86
CA LYS A 220 -3.21 7.79 35.43
C LYS A 220 -3.09 6.40 34.80
N TYR A 221 -3.74 6.23 33.65
CA TYR A 221 -3.76 5.02 32.84
C TYR A 221 -3.37 5.37 31.40
N ALA A 222 -2.58 4.54 30.73
CA ALA A 222 -2.28 4.70 29.33
C ALA A 222 -3.34 3.99 28.47
N ILE A 223 -3.79 4.65 27.42
CA ILE A 223 -4.49 4.03 26.29
C ILE A 223 -3.54 4.01 25.11
N GLU A 224 -3.37 2.83 24.50
CA GLU A 224 -2.58 2.61 23.30
C GLU A 224 -3.48 2.05 22.22
N VAL A 225 -3.52 2.72 21.06
CA VAL A 225 -4.29 2.28 19.90
C VAL A 225 -3.34 2.03 18.74
N GLN A 226 -3.42 0.84 18.17
CA GLN A 226 -2.73 0.47 16.94
C GLN A 226 -3.74 0.40 15.81
N ALA A 227 -3.56 1.19 14.76
CA ALA A 227 -4.44 1.19 13.58
C ALA A 227 -3.63 1.44 12.29
N GLU A 228 -4.27 1.30 11.13
CA GLU A 228 -3.69 1.48 9.79
C GLU A 228 -3.02 2.86 9.55
N ASN A 229 -3.55 3.93 10.15
CA ASN A 229 -3.03 5.28 10.00
C ASN A 229 -3.26 6.13 11.26
N TYR A 230 -2.53 7.25 11.37
CA TYR A 230 -2.61 8.16 12.52
C TYR A 230 -4.03 8.69 12.76
N LYS A 231 -4.74 9.09 11.70
CA LYS A 231 -6.08 9.68 11.80
C LYS A 231 -7.08 8.69 12.42
N ARG A 232 -7.10 7.45 11.91
CA ARG A 232 -7.94 6.37 12.41
C ARG A 232 -7.57 6.00 13.84
N ALA A 233 -6.28 5.88 14.15
CA ALA A 233 -5.81 5.60 15.50
C ALA A 233 -6.27 6.68 16.50
N GLU A 234 -6.20 7.96 16.11
CA GLU A 234 -6.68 9.09 16.91
C GLU A 234 -8.19 9.08 17.10
N ASP A 235 -8.96 8.90 16.03
CA ASP A 235 -10.42 8.85 16.09
C ASP A 235 -10.90 7.72 17.00
N VAL A 236 -10.28 6.54 16.90
CA VAL A 236 -10.59 5.39 17.75
C VAL A 236 -10.18 5.66 19.20
N MET A 237 -8.99 6.21 19.44
CA MET A 237 -8.52 6.54 20.77
C MET A 237 -9.45 7.54 21.47
N GLN A 238 -9.85 8.60 20.77
CA GLN A 238 -10.73 9.64 21.30
C GLN A 238 -12.11 9.07 21.65
N LYS A 239 -12.74 8.34 20.73
CA LYS A 239 -14.04 7.69 21.00
C LYS A 239 -13.98 6.73 22.19
N THR A 240 -12.91 5.94 22.27
CA THR A 240 -12.71 4.99 23.37
C THR A 240 -12.53 5.71 24.70
N ALA A 241 -11.72 6.77 24.72
CA ALA A 241 -11.50 7.61 25.89
C ALA A 241 -12.81 8.23 26.39
N ASP A 242 -13.60 8.80 25.48
CA ASP A 242 -14.89 9.45 25.78
C ASP A 242 -15.91 8.43 26.33
N ASN A 243 -15.96 7.21 25.77
CA ASN A 243 -16.80 6.12 26.27
C ASN A 243 -16.42 5.69 27.70
N VAL A 244 -15.11 5.57 27.97
CA VAL A 244 -14.58 5.24 29.30
C VAL A 244 -14.95 6.34 30.30
N ILE A 245 -14.67 7.61 29.99
CA ILE A 245 -14.99 8.76 30.84
C ILE A 245 -16.49 8.84 31.12
N THR A 246 -17.33 8.66 30.10
CA THR A 246 -18.80 8.66 30.25
C THR A 246 -19.27 7.55 31.20
N THR A 247 -18.68 6.37 31.11
CA THR A 247 -18.99 5.25 32.02
C THR A 247 -18.58 5.56 33.46
N ILE A 248 -17.42 6.19 33.64
CA ILE A 248 -16.90 6.62 34.95
C ILE A 248 -17.79 7.72 35.56
N HIS A 249 -18.19 8.72 34.77
CA HIS A 249 -19.08 9.79 35.23
C HIS A 249 -20.44 9.26 35.67
N LYS A 250 -21.03 8.31 34.92
CA LYS A 250 -22.26 7.61 35.33
C LYS A 250 -22.11 6.87 36.65
N ALA A 251 -20.91 6.39 36.95
CA ALA A 251 -20.60 5.75 38.22
C ALA A 251 -20.25 6.75 39.35
N GLY A 252 -20.31 8.06 39.11
CA GLY A 252 -19.98 9.12 40.08
C GLY A 252 -18.48 9.34 40.28
N GLY A 253 -17.68 9.03 39.25
CA GLY A 253 -16.26 9.35 39.21
C GLY A 253 -15.95 10.55 38.30
N GLU A 254 -14.66 10.90 38.22
CA GLU A 254 -14.12 11.96 37.38
C GLU A 254 -13.10 11.37 36.39
N GLY A 255 -13.12 11.86 35.15
CA GLY A 255 -12.20 11.41 34.11
C GLY A 255 -11.72 12.54 33.20
N VAL A 256 -10.42 12.60 32.92
CA VAL A 256 -9.81 13.53 31.96
C VAL A 256 -8.91 12.78 31.00
N PHE A 257 -9.07 13.02 29.71
CA PHE A 257 -8.19 12.49 28.66
C PHE A 257 -7.16 13.54 28.25
N ARG A 258 -5.90 13.11 28.14
CA ARG A 258 -4.79 13.91 27.62
C ARG A 258 -4.06 13.14 26.55
N ARG A 259 -3.98 13.72 25.36
CA ARG A 259 -3.18 13.17 24.27
C ARG A 259 -1.69 13.34 24.57
N GLU A 260 -0.93 12.27 24.33
CA GLU A 260 0.53 12.35 24.30
C GLU A 260 0.93 12.96 22.95
N LYS A 261 1.68 14.07 22.96
CA LYS A 261 2.14 14.75 21.74
C LYS A 261 3.28 13.99 21.08
#